data_AF-A0A372G3B0-F1
#
_entry.id   AF-A0A372G3B0-F1
#
_cell.length_a   1.000
_cell.length_b   1.000
_cell.length_c   1.000
_cell.angle_alpha   90.00
_cell.angle_beta   90.00
_cell.angle_gamma   90.00
#
_symmetry.space_group_name_H-M   'P 1'
#
loop_
_entity.id
_entity.type
_entity.pdbx_description
1 polymer ?
#
loop_
_entity_poly.entity_id
_entity_poly.type
_entity_poly.pdbx_seq_one_letter_code
_entity_poly.pdbx_strand_id
1 'polypeptide(L)' 'MNGLTRDWKKSTRSNGSDSCVEARAHDGGAQIRDSKDRSGPVLSFDRASYGHFLTGLRARRQAVLADVAMR' A
#
# COMPACT_ATOMS: atom_id res chain seq x y z
N MET A 1 3.07 -8.75 -9.20
CA MET A 1 2.51 -7.37 -9.22
C MET A 1 1.11 -7.35 -9.83
N ASN A 2 0.36 -8.47 -9.80
CA ASN A 2 -0.96 -8.54 -10.42
C ASN A 2 -1.90 -7.60 -9.65
N GLY A 3 -2.29 -6.48 -10.26
CA GLY A 3 -3.15 -5.47 -9.66
C GLY A 3 -2.62 -4.02 -9.69
N LEU A 4 -1.36 -3.80 -10.06
CA LEU A 4 -0.80 -2.47 -10.32
C LEU A 4 -0.41 -2.32 -11.80
N THR A 5 -0.68 -1.14 -12.36
CA THR A 5 -0.26 -0.74 -13.72
C THR A 5 0.91 0.25 -13.63
N ARG A 6 1.50 0.67 -14.75
CA ARG A 6 2.52 1.75 -14.75
C ARG A 6 1.96 3.13 -14.39
N ASP A 7 0.64 3.28 -14.42
CA ASP A 7 -0.05 4.50 -14.03
C ASP A 7 -0.38 4.50 -12.54
N TRP A 8 -0.49 5.70 -11.97
CA TRP A 8 -0.92 5.87 -10.58
C TRP A 8 -2.37 5.45 -10.41
N LYS A 9 -2.59 4.43 -9.57
CA LYS A 9 -3.92 3.97 -9.19
C LYS A 9 -4.23 4.39 -7.76
N LYS A 10 -5.22 5.27 -7.60
CA LYS A 10 -5.75 5.65 -6.29
C LYS A 10 -6.45 4.47 -5.61
N SER A 11 -6.26 4.34 -4.30
CA SER A 11 -6.95 3.34 -3.49
C SER A 11 -8.46 3.61 -3.43
N THR A 12 -9.28 2.56 -3.54
CA THR A 12 -10.74 2.66 -3.33
C THR A 12 -11.12 2.95 -1.89
N ARG A 13 -10.16 2.84 -0.95
CA ARG A 13 -10.31 3.19 0.46
C ARG A 13 -9.97 4.65 0.76
N SER A 14 -9.66 5.44 -0.26
CA SER A 14 -9.37 6.88 -0.16
C SER A 14 -10.62 7.73 -0.31
N ASN A 15 -11.75 7.27 0.26
CA ASN A 15 -13.07 7.88 0.21
C ASN A 15 -13.40 8.74 1.47
N GLY A 16 -12.37 9.17 2.21
CA GLY A 16 -12.46 10.06 3.38
C GLY A 16 -11.29 11.06 3.42
N SER A 17 -11.20 11.89 4.47
CA SER A 17 -10.31 13.07 4.52
C SER A 17 -8.82 12.76 4.64
N ASP A 18 -8.41 11.73 5.38
CA ASP A 18 -7.07 11.80 5.98
C ASP A 18 -6.01 10.82 5.46
N SER A 19 -6.38 9.70 4.85
CA SER A 19 -5.42 8.62 4.50
C SER A 19 -5.45 8.21 3.02
N CYS A 20 -5.33 9.18 2.13
CA CYS A 20 -5.41 8.94 0.69
C CYS A 20 -4.07 8.50 0.10
N VAL A 21 -4.04 7.35 -0.57
CA VAL A 21 -2.81 6.80 -1.17
C VAL A 21 -3.05 6.32 -2.60
N GLU A 22 -2.02 6.45 -3.43
CA GLU A 22 -1.98 5.88 -4.76
C GLU A 22 -0.70 5.07 -4.97
N ALA A 23 -0.80 4.04 -5.81
CA ALA A 23 0.30 3.13 -6.10
C ALA A 23 0.41 2.83 -7.59
N ARG A 24 1.62 2.54 -8.05
CA ARG A 24 1.90 2.07 -9.42
C ARG A 24 3.00 1.01 -9.42
N ALA A 25 3.07 0.22 -10.47
CA ALA A 25 4.21 -0.62 -10.79
C ALA A 25 5.30 0.20 -11.51
N HIS A 26 6.55 -0.18 -11.30
CA HIS A 26 7.70 0.25 -12.11
C HIS A 26 8.53 -0.97 -12.51
N ASP A 27 9.61 -0.76 -13.28
CA ASP A 27 10.52 -1.83 -13.66
C ASP A 27 11.16 -2.50 -12.44
N GLY A 28 10.70 -3.72 -12.12
CA GLY A 28 11.20 -4.49 -10.99
C GLY A 28 10.52 -4.22 -9.63
N GLY A 29 9.50 -3.36 -9.55
CA GLY A 29 9.00 -2.92 -8.25
C GLY A 29 7.65 -2.22 -8.22
N ALA A 30 7.39 -1.52 -7.12
CA ALA A 30 6.19 -0.74 -6.90
C ALA A 30 6.53 0.60 -6.20
N GLN A 31 5.73 1.61 -6.51
CA GLN A 31 5.81 2.92 -5.87
C GLN A 31 4.50 3.25 -5.17
N ILE A 32 4.61 3.92 -4.02
CA ILE A 32 3.48 4.40 -3.23
C ILE A 32 3.73 5.87 -2.85
N ARG A 33 2.69 6.69 -2.93
CA ARG A 33 2.74 8.08 -2.43
C ARG A 33 1.39 8.53 -1.87
N ASP A 34 1.41 9.66 -1.18
CA ASP A 34 0.20 10.38 -0.79
C ASP A 34 -0.50 10.92 -2.05
N SER A 35 -1.80 10.63 -2.19
CA SER A 35 -2.59 11.17 -3.29
C SER A 35 -2.81 12.68 -3.19
N LYS A 36 -2.69 13.25 -1.99
CA LYS A 36 -2.91 14.67 -1.68
C LYS A 36 -1.65 15.51 -1.92
N ASP A 37 -0.47 14.91 -1.79
CA ASP A 37 0.81 15.55 -2.12
C ASP A 37 1.55 14.75 -3.20
N ARG A 38 1.17 14.99 -4.46
CA ARG A 38 1.74 14.28 -5.62
C ARG A 38 3.19 14.70 -5.93
N SER A 39 3.60 15.88 -5.47
CA SER A 39 4.97 16.41 -5.57
C SER A 39 5.89 15.91 -4.46
N GLY A 40 5.32 15.38 -3.39
CA GLY A 40 6.04 14.89 -2.24
C GLY A 40 6.79 13.57 -2.48
N PRO A 41 7.38 13.02 -1.40
CA PRO A 41 8.19 11.81 -1.47
C PRO A 41 7.43 10.59 -2.00
N VAL A 42 8.15 9.76 -2.76
CA VAL A 42 7.67 8.47 -3.29
C VAL A 42 8.42 7.34 -2.61
N LEU A 43 7.69 6.45 -1.95
CA LEU A 43 8.26 5.20 -1.44
C LEU A 43 8.41 4.21 -2.60
N SER A 44 9.64 3.77 -2.88
CA SER A 44 9.94 2.82 -3.96
C SER A 44 10.43 1.50 -3.37
N PHE A 45 9.86 0.39 -3.85
CA PHE A 45 10.20 -0.96 -3.40
C PHE A 45 10.61 -1.80 -4.60
N ASP A 46 11.60 -2.67 -4.44
CA ASP A 46 11.75 -3.81 -5.34
C ASP A 46 10.60 -4.83 -5.13
N ARG A 47 10.50 -5.81 -6.03
CA ARG A 47 9.45 -6.82 -6.01
C ARG A 47 9.43 -7.65 -4.73
N ALA A 48 10.59 -8.01 -4.18
CA ALA A 48 10.69 -8.85 -3.00
C ALA A 48 10.25 -8.05 -1.76
N SER A 49 10.82 -6.86 -1.56
CA SER A 49 10.45 -5.97 -0.46
C SER A 49 8.97 -5.59 -0.50
N TYR A 50 8.40 -5.35 -1.69
CA TYR A 50 6.97 -5.08 -1.83
C TYR A 50 6.12 -6.28 -1.39
N GLY A 51 6.53 -7.51 -1.75
CA GLY A 51 5.89 -8.74 -1.29
C GLY A 51 5.94 -8.90 0.23
N HIS A 52 7.11 -8.70 0.84
CA HIS A 52 7.29 -8.75 2.29
C HIS A 52 6.44 -7.69 3.02
N PHE A 53 6.41 -6.46 2.50
CA PHE A 53 5.60 -5.38 3.02
C PHE A 53 4.11 -5.76 3.07
N LEU A 54 3.56 -6.28 1.96
CA LEU A 54 2.15 -6.70 1.90
C LEU A 54 1.85 -7.87 2.85
N THR A 55 2.75 -8.84 2.96
CA THR A 55 2.60 -9.96 3.91
C THR A 55 2.56 -9.44 5.35
N GLY A 56 3.46 -8.51 5.72
CA GLY A 56 3.47 -7.88 7.03
C GLY A 56 2.19 -7.11 7.35
N LEU A 57 1.65 -6.37 6.38
CA LEU A 57 0.37 -5.66 6.54
C LEU A 57 -0.81 -6.63 6.77
N ARG A 58 -0.85 -7.75 6.05
CA ARG A 58 -1.90 -8.77 6.23
C ARG A 58 -1.81 -9.44 7.59
N ALA A 59 -0.60 -9.82 8.01
CA ALA A 59 -0.37 -10.40 9.33
C ALA A 59 -0.78 -9.43 10.44
N ARG A 60 -0.43 -8.14 10.35
CA ARG A 60 -0.89 -7.10 11.29
C ARG A 60 -2.41 -6.98 11.34
N ARG A 61 -3.07 -6.98 10.18
CA ARG A 61 -4.54 -6.94 10.14
C ARG A 61 -5.19 -8.18 10.80
N GLN A 62 -4.56 -9.34 10.69
CA GLN A 62 -5.04 -10.57 11.34
C GLN A 62 -4.76 -10.56 12.86
N ALA A 63 -3.61 -10.05 13.28
CA ALA A 63 -3.28 -9.93 14.70
C ALA A 63 -4.24 -9.00 15.45
N VAL A 64 -4.67 -7.89 14.84
CA VAL A 64 -5.69 -6.99 15.42
C VAL A 64 -7.03 -7.72 15.64
N LEU A 65 -7.40 -8.67 14.78
CA LEU A 65 -8.62 -9.47 14.94
C LEU A 65 -8.47 -10.55 16.02
N ALA A 66 -7.28 -11.16 16.13
CA ALA A 66 -7.00 -12.17 17.15
C ALA A 66 -6.97 -11.57 18.57
N ASP A 67 -6.52 -10.32 18.72
CA ASP A 67 -6.48 -9.62 20.01
C ASP A 67 -7.89 -9.25 20.53
N VAL A 68 -8.85 -9.01 19.63
CA VAL A 68 -10.27 -8.75 20.00
C VAL A 68 -11.00 -10.05 20.35
N ALA A 69 -10.59 -11.20 19.81
CA ALA A 69 -11.23 -12.50 20.04
C ALA A 69 -10.68 -13.26 21.26
N MET A 70 -9.64 -12.76 21.93
CA MET A 70 -9.08 -13.31 23.18
C MET A 70 -9.47 -12.49 24.42
N ARG A 71 -10.55 -11.70 24.34
CA ARG A 71 -11.22 -11.07 25.48
C ARG A 71 -12.72 -11.35 25.45
#